data_AF-A0AAV4D0S8-F1
#
_entry.id   AF-A0AAV4D0S8-F1
#
_cell.length_a   1.000
_cell.length_b   1.000
_cell.length_c   1.000
_cell.angle_alpha   90.00
_cell.angle_beta   90.00
_cell.angle_gamma   90.00
#
_symmetry.space_group_name_H-M   'P 1'
#
loop_
_entity.id
_entity.type
_entity.pdbx_description
1 polymer ?
#
loop_
_entity_poly.entity_id
_entity_poly.type
_entity_poly.pdbx_seq_one_letter_code
_entity_poly.pdbx_strand_id
1 'polypeptide(L)'
;MPFGDEDPAEQLKELVEMLVGVMDTDQDGTISLEEFREYVQKDSLCLEMFGRVLPSDSTLESFLFLLKSKTQQGIKEYFLNERKRSLGEKVTIQDQQTSNLFPGVVLQMP
;
A
#
# COMPACT_ATOMS: atom_id res chain seq x y z
N MET A 1 33.29 -25.30 1.50
CA MET A 1 33.10 -23.91 1.04
C MET A 1 32.70 -23.08 2.24
N PRO A 2 33.39 -21.97 2.58
CA PRO A 2 33.04 -21.14 3.72
C PRO A 2 32.20 -19.95 3.23
N PHE A 3 30.88 -20.02 3.40
CA PHE A 3 29.99 -18.85 3.32
C PHE A 3 29.20 -18.73 4.63
N GLY A 4 29.86 -19.02 5.76
CA GLY A 4 29.20 -19.28 7.04
C GLY A 4 29.27 -18.18 8.09
N ASP A 5 30.00 -17.09 7.87
CA ASP A 5 30.32 -16.11 8.93
C ASP A 5 30.08 -14.64 8.54
N GLU A 6 29.23 -14.36 7.54
CA GLU A 6 28.78 -12.97 7.32
C GLU A 6 27.63 -12.67 8.27
N ASP A 7 27.80 -11.63 9.09
CA ASP A 7 26.79 -11.11 10.02
C ASP A 7 25.50 -10.79 9.24
N PRO A 8 24.34 -11.34 9.63
CA PRO A 8 23.05 -11.02 9.02
C PRO A 8 22.78 -9.50 8.90
N ALA A 9 23.34 -8.70 9.79
CA ALA A 9 23.25 -7.25 9.71
C ALA A 9 23.99 -6.67 8.49
N GLU A 10 25.18 -7.19 8.17
CA GLU A 10 25.92 -6.72 6.99
C GLU A 10 25.31 -7.22 5.69
N GLN A 11 24.73 -8.42 5.68
CA GLN A 11 23.95 -8.88 4.54
C GLN A 11 22.74 -7.98 4.27
N LEU A 12 22.04 -7.56 5.34
CA LEU A 12 20.92 -6.63 5.21
C LEU A 12 21.39 -5.25 4.71
N LYS A 13 22.51 -4.77 5.23
CA LYS A 13 23.09 -3.49 4.83
C LYS A 13 23.50 -3.49 3.36
N GLU A 14 24.19 -4.53 2.89
CA GLU A 14 24.56 -4.67 1.47
C GLU A 14 23.34 -4.72 0.56
N LEU A 15 22.27 -5.42 0.96
CA LEU A 15 21.02 -5.44 0.21
C LEU A 15 20.38 -4.06 0.11
N VAL A 16 20.36 -3.31 1.21
CA VAL A 16 19.82 -1.94 1.24
C VAL A 16 20.68 -1.01 0.39
N GLU A 17 22.00 -1.07 0.50
CA GLU A 17 22.93 -0.25 -0.29
C GLU A 17 22.79 -0.54 -1.79
N MET A 18 22.63 -1.81 -2.19
CA MET A 18 22.37 -2.20 -3.57
C MET A 18 21.04 -1.61 -4.08
N LEU A 19 19.97 -1.71 -3.29
CA LEU A 19 18.65 -1.20 -3.66
C LEU A 19 18.65 0.32 -3.81
N VAL A 20 19.28 1.02 -2.85
CA VAL A 20 19.44 2.47 -2.90
C VAL A 20 20.25 2.86 -4.12
N GLY A 21 21.41 2.24 -4.38
CA GLY A 21 22.25 2.57 -5.53
C GLY A 21 21.59 2.31 -6.91
N VAL A 22 20.52 1.52 -6.96
CA VAL A 22 19.74 1.27 -8.18
C VAL A 22 18.58 2.25 -8.34
N MET A 23 18.10 2.84 -7.25
CA MET A 23 16.95 3.75 -7.24
C MET A 23 17.35 5.24 -7.18
N ASP A 24 18.37 5.56 -6.38
CA ASP A 24 19.01 6.86 -6.27
C ASP A 24 19.80 7.15 -7.55
N THR A 25 19.22 8.00 -8.41
CA THR A 25 19.75 8.25 -9.75
C THR A 25 20.77 9.38 -9.75
N ASP A 26 20.65 10.32 -8.80
CA ASP A 26 21.58 11.43 -8.64
C ASP A 26 22.72 11.16 -7.64
N GLN A 27 22.69 10.01 -6.97
CA GLN A 27 23.69 9.53 -6.01
C GLN A 27 23.85 10.50 -4.82
N ASP A 28 22.77 11.17 -4.42
CA ASP A 28 22.77 12.06 -3.26
C ASP A 28 22.68 11.32 -1.91
N GLY A 29 22.46 9.99 -1.96
CA GLY A 29 22.34 9.12 -0.80
C GLY A 29 20.92 9.07 -0.23
N THR A 30 19.95 9.70 -0.89
CA THR A 30 18.54 9.69 -0.54
C THR A 30 17.69 9.30 -1.75
N ILE A 31 16.46 8.85 -1.50
CA ILE A 31 15.52 8.53 -2.58
C ILE A 31 14.43 9.59 -2.53
N SER A 32 14.42 10.47 -3.51
CA SER A 32 13.34 11.43 -3.68
C SER A 32 12.04 10.73 -4.11
N LEU A 33 10.89 11.37 -3.88
CA LEU A 33 9.60 10.83 -4.31
C LEU A 33 9.52 10.67 -5.84
N GLU A 34 10.21 11.54 -6.58
CA GLU A 34 10.25 11.49 -8.05
C GLU A 34 11.03 10.26 -8.52
N GLU A 35 12.22 10.02 -7.99
CA GLU A 35 13.03 8.84 -8.29
C GLU A 35 12.31 7.55 -7.91
N PHE A 36 11.70 7.50 -6.71
CA PHE A 36 10.88 6.35 -6.30
C PHE A 36 9.76 6.08 -7.30
N ARG A 37 9.07 7.13 -7.76
CA ARG A 37 7.96 7.00 -8.69
C ARG A 37 8.42 6.54 -10.07
N GLU A 38 9.49 7.11 -10.59
CA GLU A 38 10.08 6.69 -11.86
C GLU A 38 10.55 5.24 -11.80
N TYR A 39 11.13 4.84 -10.68
CA TYR A 39 11.60 3.49 -10.46
C TYR A 39 10.44 2.47 -10.41
N VAL A 40 9.42 2.74 -9.60
CA VAL A 40 8.22 1.89 -9.48
C VAL A 40 7.41 1.80 -10.77
N GLN A 41 7.45 2.84 -11.62
CA GLN A 41 6.77 2.79 -12.91
C GLN A 41 7.41 1.80 -13.91
N LYS A 42 8.67 1.42 -13.71
CA LYS A 42 9.34 0.42 -14.55
C LYS A 42 8.80 -0.99 -14.31
N ASP A 43 8.58 -1.33 -13.04
CA ASP A 43 7.98 -2.61 -12.64
C ASP A 43 7.19 -2.43 -11.34
N SER A 44 5.91 -2.84 -11.37
CA SER A 44 5.05 -2.86 -10.19
C SER A 44 5.58 -3.71 -9.03
N LEU A 45 6.42 -4.72 -9.31
CA LEU A 45 7.09 -5.53 -8.29
C LEU A 45 8.07 -4.71 -7.46
N CYS A 46 8.53 -3.57 -7.97
CA CYS A 46 9.39 -2.65 -7.24
C CYS A 46 8.69 -1.97 -6.04
N LEU A 47 7.38 -2.12 -5.89
CA LEU A 47 6.68 -1.70 -4.67
C LEU A 47 6.93 -2.65 -3.50
N GLU A 48 7.26 -3.92 -3.76
CA GLU A 48 7.38 -4.96 -2.74
C GLU A 48 8.83 -5.30 -2.36
N MET A 49 9.82 -4.58 -2.87
CA MET A 49 11.25 -4.93 -2.66
C MET A 49 11.67 -4.80 -1.20
N PHE A 50 11.08 -3.84 -0.49
CA PHE A 50 11.31 -3.63 0.95
C PHE A 50 10.40 -4.52 1.82
N GLY A 51 9.61 -5.39 1.19
CA GLY A 51 8.65 -6.25 1.86
C GLY A 51 7.27 -6.16 1.21
N ARG A 52 6.43 -7.14 1.54
CA ARG A 52 5.08 -7.25 1.00
C ARG A 52 4.19 -6.13 1.54
N VAL A 53 3.86 -5.17 0.69
CA VAL A 53 2.96 -4.04 1.02
C VAL A 53 1.57 -4.17 0.39
N LEU A 54 1.39 -5.08 -0.57
CA LEU A 54 0.10 -5.36 -1.20
C LEU A 54 -0.54 -6.65 -0.64
N PRO A 55 -1.88 -6.72 -0.61
CA PRO A 55 -2.58 -7.93 -0.18
C PRO A 55 -2.26 -9.10 -1.10
N SER A 56 -2.28 -10.32 -0.54
CA SER A 56 -2.20 -11.54 -1.35
C SER A 56 -3.44 -11.74 -2.22
N ASP A 57 -3.30 -12.50 -3.31
CA ASP A 57 -4.44 -12.86 -4.18
C ASP A 57 -5.57 -13.50 -3.39
N SER A 58 -5.27 -14.41 -2.46
CA SER A 58 -6.29 -15.03 -1.59
C SER A 58 -7.02 -14.00 -0.71
N THR A 59 -6.29 -13.03 -0.17
CA THR A 59 -6.86 -11.92 0.60
C THR A 59 -7.74 -11.05 -0.28
N LEU A 60 -7.30 -10.74 -1.50
CA LEU A 60 -8.03 -9.96 -2.47
C LEU A 60 -9.32 -10.68 -2.91
N GLU A 61 -9.24 -11.96 -3.24
CA GLU A 61 -10.40 -12.79 -3.61
C GLU A 61 -11.43 -12.85 -2.50
N SER A 62 -10.99 -13.11 -1.26
CA SER A 62 -11.86 -13.14 -0.09
C SER A 62 -12.55 -11.79 0.14
N PHE A 63 -11.79 -10.69 0.01
CA PHE A 63 -12.32 -9.34 0.11
C PHE A 63 -13.35 -9.03 -0.98
N LEU A 64 -13.04 -9.33 -2.25
CA LEU A 64 -13.93 -9.12 -3.38
C LEU A 64 -15.20 -9.98 -3.29
N PHE A 65 -15.09 -11.22 -2.82
CA PHE A 65 -16.24 -12.09 -2.57
C PHE A 65 -17.17 -11.48 -1.51
N LEU A 66 -16.61 -11.06 -0.38
CA LEU A 66 -17.37 -10.39 0.68
C LEU A 66 -18.04 -9.12 0.17
N LEU A 67 -17.34 -8.32 -0.64
CA LEU A 67 -17.89 -7.12 -1.25
C LEU A 67 -19.07 -7.43 -2.16
N LYS A 68 -18.92 -8.41 -3.06
CA LYS A 68 -19.98 -8.82 -4.00
C LYS A 68 -21.19 -9.44 -3.30
N SER A 69 -21.00 -10.10 -2.16
CA SER A 69 -22.07 -10.73 -1.38
C SER A 69 -22.95 -9.74 -0.60
N LYS A 70 -22.51 -8.48 -0.46
CA LYS A 70 -23.20 -7.47 0.35
C LYS A 70 -23.95 -6.48 -0.53
N THR A 71 -25.00 -5.89 0.04
CA THR A 71 -25.72 -4.79 -0.61
C THR A 71 -24.84 -3.53 -0.61
N GLN A 72 -25.04 -2.67 -1.62
CA GLN A 72 -24.37 -1.37 -1.72
C GLN A 72 -24.52 -0.52 -0.44
N GLN A 73 -25.68 -0.59 0.22
CA GLN A 73 -25.93 0.10 1.49
C GLN A 73 -25.12 -0.50 2.65
N GLY A 74 -25.09 -1.84 2.79
CA GLY A 74 -24.36 -2.50 3.87
C GLY A 74 -22.85 -2.32 3.77
N ILE A 75 -22.32 -2.22 2.54
CA ILE A 75 -20.89 -1.92 2.30
C ILE A 75 -20.56 -0.49 2.75
N LYS A 76 -21.38 0.49 2.34
CA LYS A 76 -21.22 1.89 2.75
C LYS A 76 -21.26 2.04 4.27
N GLU A 77 -22.22 1.41 4.93
CA GLU A 77 -22.35 1.45 6.38
C GLU A 77 -21.13 0.83 7.09
N TYR A 78 -20.64 -0.31 6.61
CA TYR A 78 -19.45 -0.96 7.17
C TYR A 78 -18.22 -0.05 7.11
N PHE A 79 -17.90 0.50 5.94
CA PHE A 79 -16.73 1.38 5.79
C PHE A 79 -16.88 2.68 6.57
N LEU A 80 -18.10 3.22 6.67
CA LEU A 80 -18.36 4.40 7.49
C LEU A 80 -18.09 4.14 8.97
N ASN A 81 -18.55 3.00 9.49
CA ASN A 81 -18.33 2.61 10.88
C ASN A 81 -16.86 2.30 11.17
N GLU A 82 -16.16 1.66 10.24
CA GLU A 82 -14.73 1.41 10.37
C GLU A 82 -13.94 2.72 10.39
N ARG A 83 -14.26 3.67 9.51
CA ARG A 83 -13.65 5.00 9.50
C ARG A 83 -13.83 5.71 10.85
N LYS A 84 -15.06 5.70 11.40
CA LYS A 84 -15.34 6.27 12.74
C LYS A 84 -14.48 5.63 13.81
N ARG A 85 -14.31 4.31 13.74
CA ARG A 85 -13.48 3.53 14.68
C ARG A 85 -12.01 3.90 14.56
N SER A 86 -11.47 3.99 13.35
CA SER A 86 -10.04 4.21 13.12
C SER A 86 -9.59 5.65 13.29
N LEU A 87 -10.41 6.63 12.87
CA LEU A 87 -10.06 8.06 12.89
C LEU A 87 -10.70 8.82 14.06
N GLY A 88 -11.56 8.17 14.86
CA GLY A 88 -12.28 8.81 15.97
C GLY A 88 -13.25 9.93 15.54
N GLU A 89 -13.57 10.01 14.24
CA GLU A 89 -14.31 11.12 13.65
C GLU A 89 -15.83 10.93 13.86
N LYS A 90 -16.52 12.01 14.23
CA LYS A 90 -17.99 12.01 14.40
C LYS A 90 -18.69 12.15 13.04
N VAL A 91 -18.61 11.13 12.18
CA VAL A 91 -19.27 11.17 10.87
C VAL A 91 -20.79 11.02 11.02
N THR A 92 -21.57 12.03 10.63
CA THR A 92 -23.04 12.01 10.68
C THR A 92 -23.61 11.67 9.31
N ILE A 93 -24.61 10.79 9.25
CA ILE A 93 -25.21 10.25 8.00
C ILE A 93 -25.91 11.35 7.15
N GLN A 94 -25.96 12.61 7.62
CA GLN A 94 -26.63 13.72 6.95
C GLN A 94 -25.80 14.41 5.85
N ASP A 95 -24.52 14.10 5.71
CA ASP A 95 -23.70 14.65 4.62
C ASP A 95 -23.96 13.87 3.32
N GLN A 96 -25.11 14.13 2.69
CA GLN A 96 -25.49 13.64 1.35
C GLN A 96 -24.53 14.09 0.23
N GLN A 97 -23.41 14.74 0.55
CA GLN A 97 -22.47 15.33 -0.41
C GLN A 97 -21.05 14.76 -0.36
N THR A 98 -20.75 13.77 0.49
CA THR A 98 -19.46 13.06 0.47
C THR A 98 -19.59 11.78 -0.35
N SER A 99 -19.70 11.93 -1.67
CA SER A 99 -19.58 10.83 -2.64
C SER A 99 -18.21 10.14 -2.64
N ASN A 100 -17.31 10.52 -1.72
CA ASN A 100 -15.92 10.15 -1.71
C ASN A 100 -15.59 9.61 -0.32
N LEU A 101 -15.57 8.27 -0.18
CA LEU A 101 -15.05 7.58 1.01
C LEU A 101 -13.58 7.99 1.33
N PHE A 102 -12.89 8.57 0.36
CA PHE A 102 -11.59 9.20 0.48
C PHE A 102 -11.58 10.48 -0.36
N PRO A 103 -11.15 11.66 0.14
CA PRO A 103 -10.88 12.79 -0.73
C PRO A 103 -9.86 12.36 -1.79
N GLY A 104 -10.27 12.30 -3.06
CA GLY A 104 -9.42 11.93 -4.20
C GLY A 104 -9.62 10.52 -4.78
N VAL A 105 -10.42 9.63 -4.17
CA VAL A 105 -10.69 8.29 -4.75
C VAL A 105 -12.19 8.08 -4.94
N VAL A 106 -12.63 8.15 -6.19
CA VAL A 106 -13.96 7.69 -6.61
C VAL A 106 -13.89 6.18 -6.76
N LEU A 107 -14.40 5.44 -5.77
CA LEU A 107 -14.62 4.01 -5.91
C LEU A 107 -15.83 3.80 -6.84
N GLN A 108 -15.57 3.77 -8.15
CA GLN A 108 -16.56 3.31 -9.12
C GLN A 108 -16.70 1.79 -8.95
N MET A 109 -17.71 1.39 -8.18
CA MET A 109 -18.09 -0.01 -8.07
C MET A 109 -18.91 -0.39 -9.32
N PRO A 110 -18.62 -1.52 -9.98
CA PRO A 110 -19.43 -2.02 -11.09
C PRO A 110 -20.83 -2.46 -10.65
#